data_AF-A0A6V3JHB4-F1
#
_entry.id   AF-A0A6V3JHB4-F1
#
_cell.length_a   1.000
_cell.length_b   1.000
_cell.length_c   1.000
_cell.angle_alpha   90.00
_cell.angle_beta   90.00
_cell.angle_gamma   90.00
#
_symmetry.space_group_name_H-M   'P 1'
#
loop_
_entity.id
_entity.type
_entity.pdbx_description
1 polymer ?
#
loop_
_entity_poly.entity_id
_entity_poly.type
_entity_poly.pdbx_seq_one_letter_code
_entity_poly.pdbx_strand_id
1 'polypeptide(L)'
;MKSESSAQPSNTNVSSATPKKVQVDAGKPSSRILLVLHPRKRAPQAFNLDHTAMDIYQHVLSLTPDFGPFDLVSGFPPKSILKEPSKTIEELKLQGATITQRK
;
A
#
# COMPACT_ATOMS: atom_id res chain seq x y z
N MET A 1 -34.41 2.89 8.84
CA MET A 1 -33.33 3.90 8.90
C MET A 1 -32.03 3.19 9.28
N LYS A 2 -30.94 3.53 8.57
CA LYS A 2 -29.52 3.20 8.79
C LYS A 2 -28.98 1.84 8.29
N SER A 3 -28.74 1.84 6.97
CA SER A 3 -27.48 1.52 6.30
C SER A 3 -26.68 0.29 6.76
N GLU A 4 -26.89 -0.82 6.05
CA GLU A 4 -25.86 -1.83 5.85
C GLU A 4 -24.72 -1.24 5.00
N SER A 5 -23.51 -1.25 5.54
CA SER A 5 -22.30 -1.26 4.72
C SER A 5 -21.26 -2.11 5.43
N SER A 6 -21.54 -3.41 5.42
CA SER A 6 -20.53 -4.43 5.70
C SER A 6 -19.67 -4.53 4.45
N ALA A 7 -18.53 -3.84 4.44
CA ALA A 7 -17.55 -3.98 3.38
C ALA A 7 -16.90 -5.36 3.53
N GLN A 8 -17.39 -6.28 2.70
CA GLN A 8 -16.88 -7.63 2.48
C GLN A 8 -15.34 -7.64 2.34
N PRO A 9 -14.62 -8.59 2.98
CA PRO A 9 -13.19 -8.72 2.76
C PRO A 9 -12.95 -9.16 1.31
N SER A 10 -12.43 -8.26 0.49
CA SER A 10 -11.91 -8.63 -0.82
C SER A 10 -10.71 -9.55 -0.60
N ASN A 11 -10.89 -10.84 -0.89
CA ASN A 11 -9.83 -11.84 -1.00
C ASN A 11 -8.87 -11.45 -2.14
N THR A 12 -8.03 -10.44 -1.91
CA THR A 12 -6.81 -10.28 -2.68
C THR A 12 -5.83 -11.30 -2.15
N ASN A 13 -5.29 -12.14 -3.04
CA ASN A 13 -4.30 -13.17 -2.71
C ASN A 13 -2.93 -12.54 -2.37
N VAL A 14 -2.87 -11.78 -1.27
CA VAL A 14 -1.63 -11.26 -0.66
C VAL A 14 -1.08 -12.20 0.42
N SER A 15 -1.75 -13.34 0.64
CA SER A 15 -1.44 -14.31 1.69
C SER A 15 -0.08 -14.99 1.53
N SER A 16 0.50 -14.98 0.32
CA SER A 16 1.83 -15.53 0.01
C SER A 16 2.91 -14.46 -0.16
N ALA A 17 2.60 -13.19 0.11
CA ALA A 17 3.56 -12.11 -0.04
C ALA A 17 4.71 -12.23 0.96
N THR A 18 5.94 -12.25 0.47
CA THR A 18 7.13 -12.21 1.32
C THR A 18 7.55 -10.77 1.62
N PRO A 19 8.02 -10.48 2.84
CA PRO A 19 8.51 -9.14 3.18
C PRO A 19 9.73 -8.80 2.32
N LYS A 20 9.67 -7.66 1.62
CA LYS A 20 10.71 -7.21 0.68
C LYS A 20 10.94 -5.71 0.86
N LYS A 21 12.19 -5.30 1.04
CA LYS A 21 12.55 -3.88 1.02
C LYS A 21 12.59 -3.39 -0.43
N VAL A 22 11.88 -2.30 -0.71
CA VAL A 22 11.96 -1.65 -2.01
C VAL A 22 13.27 -0.89 -2.14
N GLN A 23 13.93 -1.08 -3.29
CA GLN A 23 15.12 -0.34 -3.69
C GLN A 23 14.73 0.62 -4.81
N VAL A 24 15.15 1.87 -4.67
CA VAL A 24 14.86 2.92 -5.66
C VAL A 24 16.06 3.09 -6.58
N ASP A 25 15.83 2.94 -7.88
CA ASP A 25 16.80 3.25 -8.92
C ASP A 25 16.78 4.75 -9.22
N ALA A 26 17.96 5.39 -9.16
CA ALA A 26 18.12 6.81 -9.45
C ALA A 26 17.97 7.15 -10.95
N GLY A 27 18.10 6.16 -11.84
CA GLY A 27 17.92 6.35 -13.29
C GLY A 27 16.46 6.36 -13.74
N LYS A 28 15.51 6.04 -12.86
CA LYS A 28 14.08 5.93 -13.18
C LYS A 28 13.27 7.02 -12.49
N PRO A 29 12.14 7.45 -13.10
CA PRO A 29 11.24 8.39 -12.43
C PRO A 29 10.74 7.77 -11.13
N SER A 30 10.81 8.55 -10.05
CA SER A 30 10.38 8.13 -8.72
C SER A 30 9.44 9.16 -8.11
N SER A 31 8.61 8.69 -7.19
CA SER A 31 7.71 9.52 -6.41
C SER A 31 7.84 9.18 -4.93
N ARG A 32 7.53 10.18 -4.11
CA ARG A 32 7.53 10.05 -2.65
C ARG A 32 6.11 9.74 -2.19
N ILE A 33 5.97 8.65 -1.44
CA ILE A 33 4.71 8.20 -0.86
C ILE A 33 4.83 8.28 0.66
N LEU A 34 3.79 8.80 1.31
CA LEU A 34 3.71 8.79 2.77
C LEU A 34 3.03 7.51 3.25
N LEU A 35 3.78 6.61 3.86
CA LEU A 35 3.23 5.41 4.48
C LEU A 35 2.81 5.73 5.92
N VAL A 36 1.54 5.52 6.25
CA VAL A 36 1.01 5.66 7.61
C VAL A 36 0.82 4.26 8.17
N LEU A 37 1.82 3.78 8.89
CA LEU A 37 1.91 2.45 9.50
C LEU A 37 1.17 2.43 10.84
N HIS A 38 0.80 1.25 11.32
CA HIS A 38 0.37 1.06 12.70
C HIS A 38 1.59 0.92 13.65
N PRO A 39 1.59 1.50 14.86
CA PRO A 39 0.59 2.39 15.45
C PRO A 39 0.84 3.88 15.09
N ARG A 40 0.25 4.36 14.00
CA ARG A 40 0.33 5.75 13.47
C ARG A 40 1.75 6.27 13.20
N LYS A 41 2.71 5.40 12.88
CA LYS A 41 4.04 5.83 12.45
C LYS A 41 3.99 6.30 11.00
N ARG A 42 4.41 7.54 10.76
CA ARG A 42 4.54 8.10 9.41
C ARG A 42 5.94 7.83 8.87
N ALA A 43 6.03 7.09 7.77
CA ALA A 43 7.27 6.72 7.11
C ALA A 43 7.23 7.23 5.65
N PRO A 44 7.86 8.37 5.33
CA PRO A 44 7.97 8.82 3.96
C PRO A 44 8.96 7.91 3.20
N GLN A 45 8.51 7.27 2.13
CA GLN A 45 9.28 6.33 1.34
C GLN A 45 9.26 6.72 -0.14
N ALA A 46 10.41 6.67 -0.79
CA ALA A 46 10.50 6.84 -2.23
C ALA A 46 10.28 5.50 -2.94
N PHE A 47 9.62 5.56 -4.10
CA PHE A 47 9.38 4.42 -4.98
C PHE A 47 9.54 4.88 -6.43
N ASN A 48 10.17 4.09 -7.28
CA ASN A 48 10.05 4.25 -8.73
C ASN A 48 8.60 4.06 -9.21
N LEU A 49 8.22 4.75 -10.29
CA LEU A 49 6.86 4.75 -10.81
C LEU A 49 6.41 3.38 -11.35
N ASP A 50 7.36 2.50 -11.69
CA ASP A 50 7.15 1.13 -12.16
C ASP A 50 6.93 0.11 -11.03
N HIS A 51 7.14 0.50 -9.77
CA HIS A 51 6.79 -0.37 -8.65
C HIS A 51 5.28 -0.57 -8.54
N THR A 52 4.92 -1.76 -8.09
CA THR A 52 3.52 -2.19 -7.99
C THR A 52 2.93 -1.93 -6.61
N ALA A 53 1.59 -1.95 -6.51
CA ALA A 53 0.92 -1.99 -5.22
C ALA A 53 1.38 -3.17 -4.35
N MET A 54 1.72 -4.31 -4.97
CA MET A 54 2.31 -5.46 -4.27
C MET A 54 3.69 -5.15 -3.68
N ASP A 55 4.57 -4.43 -4.40
CA ASP A 55 5.87 -4.01 -3.86
C ASP A 55 5.70 -3.10 -2.64
N ILE A 56 4.71 -2.20 -2.65
CA ILE A 56 4.38 -1.36 -1.48
C ILE A 56 3.93 -2.24 -0.31
N TYR A 57 3.05 -3.21 -0.55
CA TYR A 57 2.58 -4.15 0.47
C TYR A 57 3.72 -4.95 1.09
N GLN A 58 4.60 -5.52 0.27
CA GLN A 58 5.78 -6.25 0.72
C GLN A 58 6.76 -5.36 1.51
N HIS A 59 6.88 -4.09 1.13
CA HIS A 59 7.67 -3.12 1.87
C HIS A 59 7.07 -2.84 3.25
N VAL A 60 5.76 -2.59 3.32
CA VAL A 60 5.07 -2.38 4.60
C VAL A 60 5.17 -3.64 5.49
N LEU A 61 5.01 -4.84 4.93
CA LEU A 61 5.27 -6.10 5.63
C LEU A 61 6.67 -6.15 6.25
N SER A 62 7.69 -5.69 5.52
CA SER A 62 9.07 -5.64 6.03
C SER A 62 9.28 -4.62 7.17
N LEU A 63 8.39 -3.62 7.28
CA LEU A 63 8.43 -2.60 8.34
C LEU A 63 7.59 -3.00 9.57
N THR A 64 6.57 -3.83 9.39
CA THR A 64 5.65 -4.27 10.45
C THR A 64 5.39 -5.78 10.41
N PRO A 65 6.41 -6.62 10.70
CA PRO A 65 6.29 -8.08 10.57
C PRO A 65 5.23 -8.68 11.53
N ASP A 66 5.03 -8.09 12.71
CA ASP A 66 4.15 -8.63 13.76
C ASP A 66 2.71 -8.08 13.70
N PHE A 67 2.36 -7.29 12.67
CA PHE A 67 1.05 -6.62 12.63
C PHE A 67 -0.11 -7.56 12.23
N GLY A 68 0.20 -8.70 11.61
CA GLY A 68 -0.78 -9.62 11.03
C GLY A 68 -1.33 -9.14 9.69
N PRO A 69 -2.41 -9.74 9.16
CA PRO A 69 -3.03 -9.32 7.90
C PRO A 69 -3.52 -7.87 7.97
N PHE A 70 -3.26 -7.10 6.92
CA PHE A 70 -3.68 -5.70 6.82
C PHE A 70 -4.00 -5.33 5.37
N ASP A 71 -4.74 -4.25 5.22
CA ASP A 71 -5.02 -3.60 3.96
C ASP A 71 -4.24 -2.28 3.83
N LEU A 72 -4.00 -1.85 2.60
CA LEU A 72 -3.40 -0.56 2.27
C LEU A 72 -4.43 0.29 1.55
N VAL A 73 -4.80 1.42 2.17
CA VAL A 73 -5.81 2.33 1.62
C VAL A 73 -5.24 3.68 1.25
N SER A 74 -5.73 4.27 0.18
CA SER A 74 -5.34 5.60 -0.31
C SER A 74 -6.55 6.38 -0.83
N GLY A 75 -6.39 7.70 -0.97
CA GLY A 75 -7.37 8.61 -1.55
C GLY A 75 -8.56 8.97 -0.66
N PHE A 76 -9.50 9.72 -1.24
CA PHE A 76 -10.76 10.10 -0.61
C PHE A 76 -11.93 9.86 -1.58
N PRO A 77 -12.92 9.00 -1.25
CA PRO A 77 -12.97 8.12 -0.07
C PRO A 77 -11.82 7.10 -0.04
N PRO A 78 -11.42 6.60 1.15
CA PRO A 78 -10.35 5.61 1.26
C PRO A 78 -10.67 4.34 0.47
N LYS A 79 -9.84 4.01 -0.51
CA LYS A 79 -9.95 2.79 -1.32
C LYS A 79 -8.71 1.93 -1.13
N SER A 80 -8.92 0.62 -1.04
CA SER A 80 -7.82 -0.36 -1.03
C SER A 80 -7.06 -0.31 -2.35
N ILE A 81 -5.73 -0.13 -2.27
CA ILE A 81 -4.83 -0.26 -3.42
C ILE A 81 -4.52 -1.72 -3.73
N LEU A 82 -4.82 -2.64 -2.80
CA LEU A 82 -4.62 -4.08 -2.98
C LEU A 82 -5.69 -4.73 -3.86
N LYS A 83 -6.70 -3.98 -4.33
CA LYS A 83 -7.64 -4.50 -5.34
C LYS A 83 -6.96 -4.78 -6.69
N GLU A 84 -5.87 -4.07 -6.97
CA GLU A 84 -5.15 -4.14 -8.22
C GLU A 84 -3.63 -4.28 -7.94
N PRO A 85 -3.19 -5.39 -7.30
CA PRO A 85 -1.85 -5.51 -6.74
C PRO A 85 -0.73 -5.46 -7.80
N SER A 86 -1.05 -5.85 -9.04
CA SER A 86 -0.12 -5.82 -10.17
C SER A 86 0.02 -4.45 -10.82
N LYS A 87 -0.85 -3.48 -10.50
CA LYS A 87 -0.78 -2.16 -11.10
C LYS A 87 0.33 -1.33 -10.48
N THR A 88 0.93 -0.49 -11.30
CA THR A 88 2.05 0.35 -10.90
C THR A 88 1.58 1.58 -10.10
N ILE A 89 2.53 2.24 -9.43
CA ILE A 89 2.30 3.51 -8.73
C ILE A 89 1.74 4.56 -9.69
N GLU A 90 2.21 4.57 -10.93
CA GLU A 90 1.72 5.48 -11.96
C GLU A 90 0.28 5.19 -12.37
N GLU A 91 -0.04 3.93 -12.64
CA GLU A 91 -1.39 3.50 -13.03
C GLU A 91 -2.43 3.76 -11.92
N LEU A 92 -2.01 3.60 -10.65
CA LEU A 92 -2.84 3.84 -9.48
C LEU A 92 -2.86 5.31 -9.04
N LYS A 93 -2.13 6.20 -9.73
CA LYS A 93 -2.00 7.63 -9.41
C LYS A 93 -1.57 7.88 -7.96
N LEU A 94 -0.61 7.08 -7.48
CA LEU A 94 -0.11 7.12 -6.10
C LEU A 94 1.04 8.12 -5.90
N GLN A 95 1.36 8.93 -6.90
CA GLN A 95 2.43 9.93 -6.78
C GLN A 95 2.07 10.97 -5.72
N GLY A 96 2.94 11.16 -4.71
CA GLY A 96 2.65 12.08 -3.60
C GLY A 96 1.51 11.62 -2.68
N ALA A 97 0.98 10.41 -2.87
CA ALA A 97 -0.16 9.94 -2.10
C ALA A 97 0.21 9.57 -0.66
N THR A 98 -0.81 9.57 0.20
CA THR A 98 -0.72 9.00 1.54
C THR A 98 -1.39 7.63 1.54
N ILE A 99 -0.63 6.60 1.86
CA ILE A 99 -1.12 5.22 1.96
C ILE A 99 -1.17 4.86 3.44
N THR A 100 -2.34 4.45 3.90
CA THR A 100 -2.57 4.09 5.31
C THR A 100 -2.69 2.59 5.45
N GLN A 101 -1.92 2.02 6.38
CA GLN A 101 -2.08 0.65 6.84
C GLN A 101 -3.32 0.56 7.71
N ARG A 102 -4.28 -0.27 7.30
CA ARG A 102 -5.55 -0.50 7.98
C ARG A 102 -5.67 -1.98 8.34
N LYS A 103 -6.13 -2.26 9.56
CA LYS A 103 -6.52 -3.61 9.96
C LYS A 103 -7.93 -3.93 9.48
#